data_AF-A0A387B5J5-F1
#
_entry.id   AF-A0A387B5J5-F1
#
_cell.length_a   1.000
_cell.length_b   1.000
_cell.length_c   1.000
_cell.angle_alpha   90.00
_cell.angle_beta   90.00
_cell.angle_gamma   90.00
#
_symmetry.space_group_name_H-M   'P 1'
#
loop_
_entity.id
_entity.type
_entity.pdbx_description
1 polymer ?
#
loop_
_entity_poly.entity_id
_entity_poly.type
_entity_poly.pdbx_seq_one_letter_code
_entity_poly.pdbx_strand_id
1 'polypeptide(L)'
;MTALRTAVPRPTTGVLRLRPTLRGRGFVVGTVDAAGPDTNGFAPRDRVAWRDTGEELGELVLREQRDVLGVPRWISDEQVVSYLGAGLIARALVRTRPFSRGDGVRVVSADPLVAEMTAAWARSLGARIVEAAPDLAIRDDVRVRRTVLTGHGKLAEAAVEVFQAIRRGVFDEVEPIAGASPRVAA
;
A
#
# COMPACT_ATOMS: atom_id res chain seq x y z
N MET A 1 14.33 37.75 -1.78
CA MET A 1 14.51 37.10 -0.46
C MET A 1 14.67 35.60 -0.67
N THR A 2 15.90 35.14 -0.90
CA THR A 2 16.21 33.73 -1.13
C THR A 2 15.85 32.93 0.13
N ALA A 3 14.78 32.14 0.07
CA ALA A 3 14.43 31.23 1.15
C ALA A 3 15.62 30.30 1.39
N LEU A 4 16.19 30.36 2.60
CA LEU A 4 17.16 29.37 3.05
C LEU A 4 16.43 28.04 3.08
N ARG A 5 16.61 27.21 2.04
CA ARG A 5 16.20 25.81 2.03
C ARG A 5 16.80 25.17 3.28
N THR A 6 15.98 24.93 4.29
CA THR A 6 16.40 24.21 5.50
C THR A 6 16.90 22.85 5.04
N ALA A 7 18.22 22.64 5.13
CA ALA A 7 18.84 21.41 4.69
C ALA A 7 18.32 20.25 5.54
N VAL A 8 17.59 19.31 4.93
CA VAL A 8 17.12 18.12 5.65
C VAL A 8 18.35 17.35 6.16
N PRO A 9 18.39 16.99 7.46
CA PRO A 9 19.56 16.37 8.08
C PRO A 9 20.03 15.12 7.33
N ARG A 10 21.32 14.79 7.51
CA ARG A 10 21.82 13.49 7.05
C ARG A 10 21.09 12.36 7.81
N PRO A 11 20.69 11.28 7.13
CA PRO A 11 20.05 10.16 7.80
C PRO A 11 21.01 9.49 8.79
N THR A 12 20.49 9.17 9.97
CA THR A 12 21.19 8.41 11.02
C THR A 12 21.03 6.90 10.80
N THR A 13 21.63 6.08 11.67
CA THR A 13 21.52 4.61 11.59
C THR A 13 20.07 4.14 11.49
N GLY A 14 19.77 3.26 10.53
CA GLY A 14 18.44 2.70 10.29
C GLY A 14 17.43 3.68 9.69
N VAL A 15 17.86 4.89 9.30
CA VAL A 15 16.99 5.94 8.73
C VAL A 15 17.32 6.15 7.26
N LEU A 16 16.28 6.31 6.44
CA LEU A 16 16.35 6.71 5.05
C LEU A 16 15.92 8.17 4.90
N ARG A 17 16.60 8.91 4.03
CA ARG A 17 16.12 10.19 3.52
C ARG A 17 15.48 9.95 2.16
N LEU A 18 14.21 10.31 2.05
CA LEU A 18 13.37 10.00 0.90
C LEU A 18 12.90 11.28 0.22
N ARG A 19 12.71 11.22 -1.09
CA ARG A 19 12.10 12.26 -1.91
C ARG A 19 10.70 11.80 -2.33
N PRO A 20 9.62 12.36 -1.76
CA PRO A 20 8.25 12.05 -2.16
C PRO A 20 7.98 12.43 -3.62
N THR A 21 7.26 11.58 -4.35
CA THR A 21 6.88 11.82 -5.76
C THR A 21 5.36 11.77 -5.97
N LEU A 22 4.67 10.87 -5.28
CA LEU A 22 3.22 10.69 -5.42
C LEU A 22 2.58 10.31 -4.07
N ARG A 23 1.38 10.79 -3.80
CA ARG A 23 0.61 10.51 -2.57
C ARG A 23 -0.81 10.10 -2.93
N GLY A 24 -1.33 9.05 -2.30
CA GLY A 24 -2.70 8.61 -2.51
C GLY A 24 -3.10 7.45 -1.60
N ARG A 25 -4.39 7.43 -1.24
CA ARG A 25 -5.08 6.33 -0.51
C ARG A 25 -4.26 5.69 0.63
N GLY A 26 -3.63 6.52 1.46
CA GLY A 26 -2.91 6.07 2.65
C GLY A 26 -1.45 5.66 2.42
N PHE A 27 -0.90 5.88 1.22
CA PHE A 27 0.50 5.65 0.90
C PHE A 27 1.13 6.83 0.17
N VAL A 28 2.45 6.93 0.33
CA VAL A 28 3.32 7.84 -0.42
C VAL A 28 4.35 6.99 -1.13
N VAL A 29 4.63 7.34 -2.38
CA VAL A 29 5.72 6.78 -3.18
C VAL A 29 6.80 7.84 -3.34
N GLY A 30 8.04 7.39 -3.44
CA GLY A 30 9.17 8.24 -3.65
C GLY A 30 10.43 7.47 -4.02
N THR A 31 11.56 8.16 -3.91
CA THR A 31 12.88 7.57 -4.13
C THR A 31 13.78 7.80 -2.94
N VAL A 32 14.72 6.88 -2.72
CA VAL A 32 15.78 7.06 -1.72
C VAL A 32 16.75 8.14 -2.22
N ASP A 33 16.87 9.23 -1.46
CA ASP A 33 17.86 10.27 -1.69
C ASP A 33 19.19 9.90 -1.04
N ALA A 34 19.14 9.48 0.22
CA ALA A 34 20.30 9.01 0.98
C ALA A 34 19.90 7.92 1.98
N ALA A 35 20.80 6.98 2.22
CA ALA A 35 20.61 5.88 3.16
C ALA A 35 21.60 6.04 4.33
N GLY A 36 21.10 6.02 5.56
CA GLY A 36 21.95 6.01 6.75
C GLY A 36 22.65 4.65 6.94
N PRO A 37 23.61 4.53 7.87
CA PRO A 37 24.19 3.23 8.23
C PRO A 37 23.11 2.19 8.58
N ASP A 38 23.37 0.91 8.35
CA ASP A 38 22.46 -0.22 8.65
C ASP A 38 21.08 -0.18 7.96
N THR A 39 20.96 0.56 6.86
CA THR A 39 19.76 0.55 6.00
C THR A 39 19.83 -0.55 4.93
N ASN A 40 19.89 -1.80 5.39
CA ASN A 40 20.12 -2.96 4.52
C ASN A 40 19.02 -3.12 3.46
N GLY A 41 19.44 -3.34 2.21
CA GLY A 41 18.53 -3.58 1.09
C GLY A 41 17.97 -2.31 0.42
N PHE A 42 18.45 -1.13 0.82
CA PHE A 42 18.15 0.14 0.16
C PHE A 42 19.42 0.82 -0.34
N ALA A 43 19.33 1.39 -1.54
CA ALA A 43 20.37 2.20 -2.16
C ALA A 43 19.78 3.53 -2.68
N PRO A 44 20.61 4.58 -2.84
CA PRO A 44 20.16 5.81 -3.49
C PRO A 44 19.51 5.52 -4.85
N ARG A 45 18.40 6.21 -5.13
CA ARG A 45 17.51 6.06 -6.29
C ARG A 45 16.59 4.83 -6.29
N ASP A 46 16.62 3.98 -5.26
CA ASP A 46 15.62 2.93 -5.12
C ASP A 46 14.21 3.54 -5.02
N ARG A 47 13.26 2.95 -5.74
CA ARG A 47 11.84 3.29 -5.63
C ARG A 47 11.29 2.67 -4.36
N VAL A 48 10.62 3.50 -3.57
CA VAL A 48 10.10 3.08 -2.27
C VAL A 48 8.71 3.63 -2.01
N ALA A 49 7.99 2.98 -1.09
CA ALA A 49 6.70 3.44 -0.59
C ALA A 49 6.64 3.36 0.93
N TRP A 50 5.85 4.22 1.56
CA TRP A 50 5.60 4.20 2.98
C TRP A 50 4.17 4.68 3.26
N ARG A 51 3.70 4.45 4.49
CA ARG A 51 2.36 4.88 4.89
C ARG A 51 2.26 6.40 4.96
N ASP A 52 1.16 6.92 4.44
CA ASP A 52 0.78 8.30 4.64
C ASP A 52 0.15 8.47 6.03
N THR A 53 0.75 9.34 6.84
CA THR A 53 0.30 9.65 8.20
C THR A 53 -0.55 10.92 8.27
N GLY A 54 -0.80 11.58 7.14
CA GLY A 54 -1.49 12.86 7.10
C GLY A 54 -0.57 14.07 7.22
N GLU A 55 0.72 13.87 7.51
CA GLU A 55 1.68 14.96 7.66
C GLU A 55 1.91 15.76 6.37
N GLU A 56 2.38 17.00 6.52
CA GLU A 56 2.85 17.81 5.40
C GLU A 56 4.21 17.27 4.93
N LEU A 57 4.38 17.14 3.62
CA LEU A 57 5.58 16.55 3.03
C LEU A 57 6.47 17.67 2.48
N GLY A 58 7.69 17.74 3.00
CA GLY A 58 8.74 18.56 2.39
C GLY A 58 9.32 17.88 1.14
N GLU A 59 10.27 18.56 0.48
CA GLU A 59 11.03 18.00 -0.64
C GLU A 59 11.77 16.72 -0.27
N LEU A 60 12.26 16.65 0.97
CA LEU A 60 12.93 15.49 1.56
C LEU A 60 12.31 15.18 2.91
N VAL A 61 12.15 13.89 3.22
CA VAL A 61 11.62 13.40 4.50
C VAL A 61 12.52 12.31 5.07
N LEU A 62 12.53 12.15 6.39
CA LEU A 62 13.23 11.06 7.07
C LEU A 62 12.24 9.98 7.49
N ARG A 63 12.57 8.71 7.22
CA ARG A 63 11.78 7.55 7.60
C ARG A 63 12.68 6.43 8.12
N GLU A 64 12.22 5.71 9.13
CA GLU A 64 12.92 4.51 9.59
C GLU A 64 12.78 3.40 8.53
N GLN A 65 13.84 2.63 8.27
CA GLN A 65 13.82 1.61 7.21
C GLN A 65 12.67 0.61 7.38
N ARG A 66 12.28 0.32 8.62
CA ARG A 66 11.23 -0.67 8.95
C ARG A 66 9.84 -0.25 8.49
N ASP A 67 9.64 1.04 8.20
CA ASP A 67 8.38 1.60 7.72
C ASP A 67 8.41 1.89 6.22
N VAL A 68 9.50 1.50 5.54
CA VAL A 68 9.72 1.74 4.11
C VAL A 68 9.69 0.42 3.36
N LEU A 69 9.03 0.43 2.21
CA LEU A 69 8.87 -0.69 1.31
C LEU A 69 9.64 -0.44 0.02
N GLY A 70 10.43 -1.40 -0.43
CA GLY A 70 10.94 -1.38 -1.81
C GLY A 70 9.80 -1.62 -2.81
N VAL A 71 9.71 -0.78 -3.85
CA VAL A 71 8.71 -0.90 -4.90
C VAL A 71 9.34 -1.57 -6.12
N PRO A 72 8.85 -2.75 -6.54
CA PRO A 72 9.35 -3.42 -7.74
C PRO A 72 9.16 -2.58 -9.01
N ARG A 73 10.14 -2.64 -9.92
CA ARG A 73 10.16 -1.84 -11.16
C ARG A 73 8.92 -1.99 -12.07
N TRP A 74 8.23 -3.12 -11.98
CA TRP A 74 7.08 -3.46 -12.83
C TRP A 74 5.74 -2.98 -12.25
N ILE A 75 5.74 -2.36 -11.06
CA ILE A 75 4.57 -1.69 -10.49
C ILE A 75 4.71 -0.20 -10.75
N SER A 76 3.68 0.47 -11.27
CA SER A 76 3.71 1.92 -11.42
C SER A 76 3.49 2.65 -10.09
N ASP A 77 3.90 3.92 -9.99
CA ASP A 77 3.65 4.72 -8.78
C ASP A 77 2.13 4.84 -8.52
N GLU A 78 1.32 4.99 -9.59
CA GLU A 78 -0.14 5.04 -9.53
C GLU A 78 -0.74 3.76 -8.95
N GLN A 79 -0.26 2.60 -9.39
CA GLN A 79 -0.72 1.31 -8.85
C GLN A 79 -0.39 1.20 -7.36
N VAL A 80 0.77 1.68 -6.92
CA VAL A 80 1.11 1.65 -5.48
C VAL A 80 0.15 2.54 -4.67
N VAL A 81 0.00 3.80 -5.04
CA VAL A 81 -0.84 4.74 -4.27
C VAL A 81 -2.35 4.48 -4.42
N SER A 82 -2.77 3.75 -5.45
CA SER A 82 -4.15 3.33 -5.64
C SER A 82 -4.43 2.02 -4.89
N TYR A 83 -3.64 0.98 -5.14
CA TYR A 83 -3.98 -0.38 -4.76
C TYR A 83 -3.33 -0.88 -3.48
N LEU A 84 -2.18 -0.36 -3.05
CA LEU A 84 -1.47 -1.00 -1.94
C LEU A 84 -2.30 -1.00 -0.65
N GLY A 85 -2.93 0.12 -0.31
CA GLY A 85 -3.80 0.20 0.88
C GLY A 85 -5.01 -0.73 0.80
N ALA A 86 -5.78 -0.65 -0.27
CA ALA A 86 -6.97 -1.47 -0.46
C ALA A 86 -6.62 -2.96 -0.62
N GLY A 87 -5.53 -3.29 -1.30
CA GLY A 87 -5.01 -4.64 -1.47
C GLY A 87 -4.55 -5.27 -0.15
N LEU A 88 -3.90 -4.51 0.73
CA LEU A 88 -3.54 -4.99 2.06
C LEU A 88 -4.79 -5.34 2.89
N ILE A 89 -5.83 -4.52 2.80
CA ILE A 89 -7.12 -4.77 3.46
C ILE A 89 -7.79 -6.01 2.84
N ALA A 90 -7.88 -6.07 1.51
CA ALA A 90 -8.46 -7.19 0.77
C ALA A 90 -7.78 -8.52 1.14
N ARG A 91 -6.44 -8.55 1.17
CA ARG A 91 -5.64 -9.71 1.61
C ARG A 91 -6.02 -10.16 3.02
N ALA A 92 -6.23 -9.23 3.94
CA ALA A 92 -6.63 -9.57 5.30
C ALA A 92 -8.07 -10.09 5.34
N LEU A 93 -9.00 -9.44 4.62
CA LEU A 93 -10.40 -9.82 4.57
C LEU A 93 -10.63 -11.22 4.00
N VAL A 94 -9.93 -11.61 2.93
CA VAL A 94 -10.05 -12.99 2.39
C VAL A 94 -9.53 -14.05 3.36
N ARG A 95 -8.75 -13.68 4.37
CA ARG A 95 -8.24 -14.59 5.40
C ARG A 95 -9.10 -14.67 6.64
N THR A 96 -10.01 -13.72 6.86
CA THR A 96 -10.92 -13.77 8.02
C THR A 96 -12.02 -14.80 7.84
N ARG A 97 -12.39 -15.11 6.59
CA ARG A 97 -13.41 -16.09 6.26
C ARG A 97 -12.90 -17.05 5.17
N PRO A 98 -12.34 -18.20 5.55
CA PRO A 98 -11.96 -19.23 4.59
C PRO A 98 -13.18 -19.70 3.78
N PHE A 99 -12.96 -19.97 2.50
CA PHE A 99 -13.94 -20.51 1.57
C PHE A 99 -13.25 -21.54 0.67
N SER A 100 -14.05 -22.47 0.13
CA SER A 100 -13.62 -23.46 -0.85
C SER A 100 -13.80 -22.92 -2.28
N ARG A 101 -13.13 -23.57 -3.23
CA ARG A 101 -13.37 -23.30 -4.65
C ARG A 101 -14.84 -23.62 -4.99
N GLY A 102 -15.51 -22.70 -5.67
CA GLY A 102 -16.91 -22.80 -6.06
C GLY A 102 -17.91 -22.16 -5.09
N ASP A 103 -17.50 -21.86 -3.85
CA ASP A 103 -18.36 -21.25 -2.83
C ASP A 103 -18.90 -19.88 -3.29
N GLY A 104 -20.17 -19.61 -2.98
CA GLY A 104 -20.78 -18.31 -3.19
C GLY A 104 -20.35 -17.32 -2.11
N VAL A 105 -19.50 -16.36 -2.48
CA VAL A 105 -18.98 -15.34 -1.56
C VAL A 105 -19.56 -13.97 -1.88
N ARG A 106 -20.16 -13.33 -0.87
CA ARG A 106 -20.56 -11.92 -0.94
C ARG A 106 -19.54 -11.05 -0.22
N VAL A 107 -19.10 -9.98 -0.87
CA VAL A 107 -18.22 -8.97 -0.26
C VAL A 107 -19.07 -7.76 0.13
N VAL A 108 -18.90 -7.27 1.36
CA VAL A 108 -19.59 -6.09 1.86
C VAL A 108 -18.58 -5.12 2.45
N SER A 109 -18.37 -4.00 1.76
CA SER A 109 -17.54 -2.88 2.23
C SER A 109 -18.21 -1.54 1.91
N ALA A 110 -17.95 -0.54 2.75
CA ALA A 110 -18.32 0.85 2.48
C ALA A 110 -17.33 1.56 1.55
N ASP A 111 -16.13 0.99 1.33
CA ASP A 111 -15.17 1.48 0.36
C ASP A 111 -15.27 0.65 -0.93
N PRO A 112 -15.72 1.24 -2.05
CA PRO A 112 -15.90 0.52 -3.31
C PRO A 112 -14.63 -0.18 -3.78
N LEU A 113 -13.47 0.46 -3.66
CA LEU A 113 -12.21 -0.12 -4.12
C LEU A 113 -11.82 -1.34 -3.27
N VAL A 114 -12.05 -1.28 -1.95
CA VAL A 114 -11.83 -2.44 -1.08
C VAL A 114 -12.80 -3.57 -1.43
N ALA A 115 -14.07 -3.26 -1.72
CA ALA A 115 -15.04 -4.27 -2.15
C ALA A 115 -14.58 -4.96 -3.44
N GLU A 116 -14.23 -4.19 -4.46
CA GLU A 116 -13.78 -4.69 -5.77
C GLU A 116 -12.50 -5.52 -5.67
N MET A 117 -11.47 -5.00 -4.99
CA MET A 117 -10.21 -5.73 -4.82
C MET A 117 -10.38 -7.01 -3.99
N THR A 118 -11.24 -6.99 -2.96
CA THR A 118 -11.54 -8.20 -2.17
C THR A 118 -12.29 -9.23 -3.01
N ALA A 119 -13.25 -8.80 -3.82
CA ALA A 119 -13.98 -9.68 -4.73
C ALA A 119 -13.04 -10.28 -5.78
N ALA A 120 -12.18 -9.48 -6.41
CA ALA A 120 -11.21 -9.93 -7.39
C ALA A 120 -10.20 -10.93 -6.78
N TRP A 121 -9.71 -10.66 -5.57
CA TRP A 121 -8.85 -11.59 -4.85
C TRP A 121 -9.57 -12.91 -4.54
N ALA A 122 -10.81 -12.85 -4.04
CA ALA A 122 -11.60 -14.05 -3.76
C ALA A 122 -11.87 -14.89 -5.02
N ARG A 123 -12.17 -14.26 -6.17
CA ARG A 123 -12.27 -14.95 -7.48
C ARG A 123 -10.98 -15.65 -7.85
N SER A 124 -9.83 -15.00 -7.66
CA SER A 124 -8.52 -15.62 -7.96
C SER A 124 -8.23 -16.86 -7.12
N LEU A 125 -8.85 -16.97 -5.94
CA LEU A 125 -8.79 -18.14 -5.05
C LEU A 125 -9.87 -19.19 -5.38
N GLY A 126 -10.77 -18.89 -6.32
CA GLY A 126 -11.79 -19.79 -6.86
C GLY A 126 -13.19 -19.61 -6.29
N ALA A 127 -13.46 -18.52 -5.56
CA ALA A 127 -14.82 -18.19 -5.15
C ALA A 127 -15.67 -17.70 -6.33
N ARG A 128 -17.00 -17.90 -6.24
CA ARG A 128 -17.97 -17.22 -7.10
C ARG A 128 -18.54 -16.02 -6.35
N ILE A 129 -18.42 -14.82 -6.92
CA ILE A 129 -18.94 -13.61 -6.28
C ILE A 129 -20.45 -13.51 -6.52
N VAL A 130 -21.22 -13.33 -5.44
CA VAL A 130 -22.69 -13.31 -5.48
C VAL A 130 -23.26 -12.08 -4.79
N GLU A 131 -24.36 -11.56 -5.34
CA GLU A 131 -25.04 -10.36 -4.83
C GLU A 131 -26.10 -10.67 -3.74
N ALA A 132 -26.70 -11.88 -3.76
CA ALA A 132 -27.78 -12.27 -2.85
C ALA A 132 -27.59 -13.71 -2.29
N ALA A 133 -28.11 -13.94 -1.07
CA ALA A 133 -28.10 -15.21 -0.33
C ALA A 133 -26.76 -15.99 -0.37
N PRO A 134 -25.66 -15.44 0.16
CA PRO A 134 -24.38 -16.12 0.07
C PRO A 134 -24.30 -17.30 1.04
N ASP A 135 -23.53 -18.31 0.65
CA ASP A 135 -23.03 -19.32 1.58
C ASP A 135 -22.09 -18.66 2.60
N LEU A 136 -21.34 -17.63 2.16
CA LEU A 136 -20.35 -16.91 2.97
C LEU A 136 -20.30 -15.41 2.68
N ALA A 137 -20.25 -14.59 3.73
CA ALA A 137 -20.08 -13.14 3.62
C ALA A 137 -18.73 -12.69 4.20
N ILE A 138 -17.93 -12.00 3.38
CA ILE A 138 -16.75 -11.27 3.81
C ILE A 138 -17.18 -9.83 4.09
N ARG A 139 -17.04 -9.41 5.35
CA ARG A 139 -17.43 -8.07 5.80
C ARG A 139 -16.20 -7.28 6.17
N ASP A 140 -16.14 -6.07 5.64
CA ASP A 140 -15.07 -5.14 5.94
C ASP A 140 -15.21 -4.55 7.35
N ASP A 141 -14.66 -5.28 8.31
CA ASP A 141 -14.69 -4.91 9.73
C ASP A 141 -13.59 -3.88 10.04
N VAL A 142 -13.97 -2.80 10.72
CA VAL A 142 -13.08 -1.72 11.18
C VAL A 142 -11.90 -2.26 11.99
N ARG A 143 -12.08 -3.32 12.78
CA ARG A 143 -11.01 -3.97 13.55
C ARG A 143 -9.96 -4.57 12.63
N VAL A 144 -10.38 -5.25 11.57
CA VAL A 144 -9.46 -5.88 10.59
C VAL A 144 -8.68 -4.79 9.86
N ARG A 145 -9.37 -3.73 9.40
CA ARG A 145 -8.71 -2.56 8.80
C ARG A 145 -7.66 -1.96 9.73
N ARG A 146 -8.01 -1.72 11.00
CA ARG A 146 -7.09 -1.13 11.97
C ARG A 146 -5.85 -1.99 12.16
N THR A 147 -6.01 -3.30 12.34
CA THR A 147 -4.88 -4.22 12.49
C THR A 147 -3.95 -4.21 11.28
N VAL A 148 -4.50 -4.16 10.07
CA VAL A 148 -3.70 -4.06 8.83
C VAL A 148 -2.98 -2.73 8.74
N LEU A 149 -3.61 -1.63 9.13
CA LEU A 149 -3.04 -0.28 9.01
C LEU A 149 -2.02 0.05 10.09
N THR A 150 -2.17 -0.49 11.30
CA THR A 150 -1.28 -0.19 12.45
C THR A 150 -0.26 -1.28 12.74
N GLY A 151 -0.28 -2.40 12.01
CA GLY A 151 0.66 -3.49 12.21
C GLY A 151 2.08 -3.15 11.74
N HIS A 152 2.95 -2.73 12.66
CA HIS A 152 4.38 -2.56 12.41
C HIS A 152 5.07 -3.91 12.16
N GLY A 153 6.04 -3.96 11.24
CA GLY A 153 6.90 -5.13 11.01
C GLY A 153 6.38 -6.23 10.07
N LYS A 154 5.07 -6.31 9.79
CA LYS A 154 4.50 -7.26 8.80
C LYS A 154 4.10 -6.63 7.47
N LEU A 155 4.29 -5.31 7.35
CA LEU A 155 3.89 -4.56 6.16
C LEU A 155 4.64 -5.03 4.91
N ALA A 156 5.95 -5.25 5.02
CA ALA A 156 6.75 -5.72 3.88
C ALA A 156 6.29 -7.08 3.35
N GLU A 157 6.10 -8.05 4.25
CA GLU A 157 5.58 -9.38 3.88
C GLU A 157 4.19 -9.30 3.24
N ALA A 158 3.28 -8.52 3.83
CA ALA A 158 1.94 -8.35 3.30
C ALA A 158 1.94 -7.63 1.95
N ALA A 159 2.80 -6.62 1.77
CA ALA A 159 2.95 -5.89 0.52
C ALA A 159 3.49 -6.80 -0.60
N VAL A 160 4.40 -7.72 -0.29
CA VAL A 160 4.89 -8.71 -1.28
C VAL A 160 3.74 -9.51 -1.88
N GLU A 161 2.79 -9.97 -1.08
CA GLU A 161 1.63 -10.71 -1.62
C GLU A 161 0.70 -9.84 -2.47
N VAL A 162 0.49 -8.58 -2.08
CA VAL A 162 -0.28 -7.62 -2.89
C VAL A 162 0.41 -7.37 -4.23
N PHE A 163 1.73 -7.17 -4.20
CA PHE A 163 2.54 -7.04 -5.41
C PHE A 163 2.41 -8.30 -6.29
N GLN A 164 2.56 -9.50 -5.73
CA GLN A 164 2.40 -10.72 -6.53
C GLN A 164 0.98 -10.87 -7.11
N ALA A 165 -0.05 -10.42 -6.40
CA ALA A 165 -1.41 -10.40 -6.93
C ALA A 165 -1.55 -9.43 -8.12
N ILE A 166 -0.99 -8.20 -8.02
CA ILE A 166 -0.91 -7.25 -9.14
C ILE A 166 -0.18 -7.89 -10.33
N ARG A 167 0.98 -8.49 -10.10
CA ARG A 167 1.79 -9.13 -11.16
C ARG A 167 1.04 -10.24 -11.91
N ARG A 168 0.17 -10.97 -11.20
CA ARG A 168 -0.63 -12.07 -11.74
C ARG A 168 -1.90 -11.60 -12.45
N GLY A 169 -2.14 -10.28 -12.51
CA GLY A 169 -3.34 -9.71 -13.11
C GLY A 169 -4.60 -9.89 -12.26
N VAL A 170 -4.46 -10.17 -10.96
CA VAL A 170 -5.62 -10.38 -10.07
C VAL A 170 -6.53 -9.15 -10.03
N PHE A 171 -5.99 -7.96 -10.27
CA PHE A 171 -6.71 -6.69 -10.22
C PHE A 171 -6.83 -5.99 -11.58
N ASP A 172 -6.61 -6.69 -12.70
CA ASP A 172 -6.63 -6.07 -14.04
C ASP A 172 -8.02 -5.50 -14.40
N GLU A 173 -9.09 -6.03 -13.79
CA GLU A 173 -10.46 -5.54 -13.95
C GLU A 173 -10.82 -4.41 -12.96
N VAL A 174 -9.92 -4.04 -12.05
CA VAL A 174 -10.15 -2.98 -11.05
C VAL A 174 -9.54 -1.69 -11.56
N GLU A 175 -10.32 -0.62 -11.71
CA GLU A 175 -9.78 0.64 -12.24
C GLU A 175 -8.86 1.33 -11.22
N PRO A 176 -7.63 1.75 -11.59
CA PRO A 176 -6.78 2.53 -10.71
C PRO A 176 -7.37 3.93 -10.45
N ILE A 177 -7.26 4.40 -9.22
CA ILE A 177 -7.62 5.78 -8.86
C ILE A 177 -6.37 6.64 -8.91
N ALA A 178 -6.43 7.73 -9.66
CA ALA A 178 -5.32 8.67 -9.77
C ALA A 178 -4.88 9.21 -8.40
N GLY A 179 -3.57 9.15 -8.15
CA GLY A 179 -2.94 9.79 -6.99
C GLY A 179 -2.81 11.30 -7.19
N ALA A 180 -2.55 12.02 -6.10
CA ALA A 180 -2.22 13.43 -6.15
C ALA A 180 -0.71 13.62 -5.95
N SER A 181 -0.11 14.59 -6.65
CA SER A 181 1.26 15.00 -6.34
C SER A 181 1.34 15.50 -4.90
N PRO A 182 2.39 15.15 -4.13
CA PRO A 182 2.55 15.64 -2.78
C PRO A 182 2.63 17.17 -2.83
N ARG A 183 1.76 17.85 -2.07
CA ARG A 183 1.88 19.29 -1.87
C ARG A 183 3.17 19.53 -1.09
N VAL A 184 4.19 20.02 -1.78
CA VAL A 184 5.48 20.38 -1.17
C VAL A 184 5.28 21.70 -0.44
N ALA A 185 5.58 21.72 0.86
CA ALA A 185 5.70 22.98 1.60
C ALA A 185 6.83 23.83 0.96
N ALA A 186 6.46 24.99 0.43
CA ALA A 186 7.40 25.94 -0.19
C ALA A 186 8.26 26.66 0.85
#